data_AF-A0A498SDM6-F1
#
_entry.id   AF-A0A498SDM6-F1
#
_cell.length_a   1.000
_cell.length_b   1.000
_cell.length_c   1.000
_cell.angle_alpha   90.00
_cell.angle_beta   90.00
_cell.angle_gamma   90.00
#
_symmetry.space_group_name_H-M   'P 1'
#
loop_
_entity.id
_entity.type
_entity.pdbx_description
1 polymer ?
#
loop_
_entity_poly.entity_id
_entity_poly.type
_entity_poly.pdbx_seq_one_letter_code
_entity_poly.pdbx_strand_id
1 'polypeptide(L)'
;MVKKSEDELSETFDRCLTDTALKTVSAGTIGLIAAAIFKRQFPLWLGVGMGFGMGIANCRHDMRKSFIHSEQDSAQKSSLKMIEESGNAEVQPQFDFRNLLTRAFMDEKRVDCLDLLAFQDMLSKLRQIDDKILFELNTALPSESFSVNVDKGEKCRSIYKKLLTMKVKRMNLIQHCIDENQANIARLRKEKLAPLGDIRNAQNTLRAIRSEMDVESIVNERSEKAVHDRCRTFL
;
A
#
# COMPACT_ATOMS: atom_id res chain seq x y z
N MET A 1 27.22 -4.64 -22.43
CA MET A 1 27.27 -4.84 -20.96
C MET A 1 25.90 -4.51 -20.41
N VAL A 2 25.22 -5.47 -19.79
CA VAL A 2 23.88 -5.27 -19.21
C VAL A 2 24.08 -4.54 -17.87
N LYS A 3 23.64 -3.29 -17.75
CA LYS A 3 23.60 -2.59 -16.45
C LYS A 3 22.61 -3.31 -15.55
N LYS A 4 22.95 -3.46 -14.28
CA LYS A 4 22.07 -4.11 -13.30
C LYS A 4 20.96 -3.11 -12.95
N SER A 5 19.72 -3.57 -12.77
CA SER A 5 18.57 -2.72 -12.41
C SER A 5 18.78 -1.95 -11.08
N GLU A 6 19.65 -2.47 -10.21
CA GLU A 6 20.05 -1.83 -8.95
C GLU A 6 20.89 -0.57 -9.19
N ASP A 7 21.72 -0.58 -10.24
CA ASP A 7 22.63 0.53 -10.57
C ASP A 7 21.83 1.73 -11.10
N GLU A 8 20.77 1.50 -11.88
CA GLU A 8 19.89 2.56 -12.41
C GLU A 8 19.01 3.20 -11.31
N LEU A 9 18.57 2.38 -10.35
CA LEU A 9 17.84 2.87 -9.17
C LEU A 9 18.74 3.74 -8.29
N SER A 10 19.98 3.32 -8.06
CA SER A 10 20.96 4.09 -7.28
C SER A 10 21.31 5.42 -7.95
N GLU A 11 21.52 5.42 -9.27
CA GLU A 11 21.85 6.63 -10.03
C GLU A 11 20.70 7.66 -9.96
N THR A 12 19.45 7.21 -10.05
CA THR A 12 18.27 8.08 -9.93
C THR A 12 18.13 8.64 -8.52
N PHE A 13 18.38 7.82 -7.50
CA PHE A 13 18.36 8.24 -6.10
C PHE A 13 19.43 9.29 -5.79
N ASP A 14 20.66 9.09 -6.25
CA ASP A 14 21.76 10.03 -6.03
C ASP A 14 21.51 11.36 -6.74
N ARG A 15 20.93 11.33 -7.94
CA ARG A 15 20.52 12.53 -8.68
C ARG A 15 19.43 13.29 -7.94
N CYS A 16 18.42 12.61 -7.43
CA CYS A 16 17.35 13.19 -6.60
C CYS A 16 17.89 13.85 -5.33
N LEU A 17 18.79 13.16 -4.63
CA LEU A 17 19.38 13.63 -3.39
C LEU A 17 20.19 14.90 -3.63
N THR A 18 20.99 14.91 -4.70
CA THR A 18 21.81 16.05 -5.10
C THR A 18 20.94 17.26 -5.49
N ASP A 19 19.89 17.05 -6.28
CA ASP A 19 18.96 18.11 -6.70
C ASP A 19 18.18 18.69 -5.52
N THR A 20 17.74 17.83 -4.60
CA THR A 20 17.05 18.26 -3.37
C THR A 20 17.99 19.05 -2.48
N ALA A 21 19.23 18.58 -2.28
CA ALA A 21 20.25 19.28 -1.51
C ALA A 21 20.57 20.66 -2.11
N LEU A 22 20.68 20.75 -3.44
CA LEU A 22 20.92 22.02 -4.12
C LEU A 22 19.75 23.00 -3.92
N LYS A 23 18.51 22.51 -3.97
CA LYS A 23 17.30 23.32 -3.76
C LYS A 23 17.12 23.76 -2.30
N THR A 24 17.43 22.90 -1.33
CA THR A 24 17.34 23.26 0.09
C THR A 24 18.42 24.27 0.49
N VAL A 25 19.65 24.10 -0.01
CA VAL A 25 20.75 25.02 0.27
C VAL A 25 20.49 26.40 -0.35
N SER A 26 20.10 26.45 -1.63
CA SER A 26 19.79 27.72 -2.30
C SER A 26 18.58 28.46 -1.69
N ALA A 27 17.53 27.74 -1.30
CA ALA A 27 16.39 28.36 -0.62
C ALA A 27 16.73 28.74 0.84
N GLY A 28 17.61 27.99 1.49
CA GLY A 28 18.09 28.25 2.85
C GLY A 28 18.96 29.50 2.95
N THR A 29 19.85 29.75 1.97
CA THR A 29 20.67 30.98 1.95
C THR A 29 19.81 32.23 1.77
N ILE A 30 18.79 32.18 0.91
CA ILE A 30 17.80 33.25 0.75
C ILE A 30 17.01 33.45 2.05
N GLY A 31 16.58 32.37 2.70
CA GLY A 31 15.89 32.40 3.99
C GLY A 31 16.75 32.99 5.12
N LEU A 32 18.06 32.74 5.10
CA LEU A 32 19.04 33.29 6.05
C LEU A 32 19.16 34.82 5.91
N ILE A 33 19.27 35.32 4.68
CA ILE A 33 19.34 36.78 4.40
C ILE A 33 18.04 37.45 4.83
N ALA A 34 16.89 36.87 4.49
CA ALA A 34 15.58 37.39 4.92
C ALA A 34 15.42 37.37 6.45
N ALA A 35 15.87 36.31 7.12
CA ALA A 35 15.79 36.21 8.57
C ALA A 35 16.60 37.31 9.30
N ALA A 36 17.75 37.70 8.75
CA ALA A 36 18.56 38.81 9.28
C ALA A 36 17.88 40.17 9.12
N ILE A 37 17.21 40.43 7.98
CA ILE A 37 16.50 41.69 7.71
C ILE A 37 15.25 41.83 8.59
N PHE A 38 14.45 40.77 8.71
CA PHE A 38 13.20 40.79 9.47
C PHE A 38 13.38 40.47 10.96
N LYS A 39 14.62 40.24 11.44
CA LYS A 39 14.94 39.81 12.81
C LYS A 39 14.06 38.67 13.32
N ARG A 40 13.66 37.75 12.44
CA ARG A 40 12.72 36.67 12.74
C ARG A 40 13.16 35.40 12.03
N GLN A 41 13.13 34.27 12.72
CA GLN A 41 13.69 32.99 12.22
C GLN A 41 12.76 32.23 11.25
N PHE A 42 11.46 32.58 11.19
CA PHE A 42 10.50 31.86 10.34
C PHE A 42 10.85 31.82 8.84
N PRO A 43 11.48 32.84 8.22
CA PRO A 43 11.84 32.81 6.80
C PRO A 43 12.91 31.75 6.47
N LEU A 44 13.79 31.44 7.43
CA LEU A 44 14.79 30.37 7.28
C LEU A 44 14.10 29.00 7.23
N TRP A 45 13.21 28.73 8.19
CA TRP A 45 12.44 27.47 8.22
C TRP A 45 11.54 27.33 7.00
N LEU A 46 10.90 28.43 6.56
CA LEU A 46 10.06 28.44 5.37
C LEU A 46 10.87 28.18 4.10
N GLY A 47 12.05 28.81 3.95
CA GLY A 47 12.93 28.61 2.80
C GLY A 47 13.41 27.16 2.68
N VAL A 48 13.92 26.59 3.77
CA VAL A 48 14.37 25.19 3.80
C VAL A 48 13.21 24.23 3.52
N GLY A 49 12.03 24.47 4.12
CA GLY A 49 10.83 23.66 3.91
C GLY A 49 10.32 23.70 2.48
N MET A 50 10.31 24.87 1.84
CA MET A 50 9.91 25.02 0.43
C MET A 50 10.88 24.30 -0.52
N GLY A 51 12.19 24.47 -0.33
CA GLY A 51 13.21 23.79 -1.14
C GLY A 51 13.14 22.27 -1.03
N PHE A 52 12.92 21.76 0.19
CA PHE A 52 12.76 20.33 0.44
C PHE A 52 11.47 19.78 -0.20
N GLY A 53 10.35 20.49 -0.06
CA GLY A 53 9.07 20.09 -0.62
C GLY A 53 9.09 20.01 -2.15
N MET A 54 9.69 21.01 -2.82
CA MET A 54 9.82 21.00 -4.27
C MET A 54 10.77 19.90 -4.76
N GLY A 55 11.88 19.65 -4.04
CA GLY A 55 12.81 18.56 -4.35
C GLY A 55 12.16 17.18 -4.27
N ILE A 56 11.39 16.91 -3.21
CA ILE A 56 10.65 15.65 -3.05
C ILE A 56 9.59 15.48 -4.14
N ALA A 57 8.85 16.53 -4.48
CA ALA A 57 7.79 16.44 -5.49
C ALA A 57 8.36 16.05 -6.86
N ASN A 58 9.47 16.66 -7.28
CA ASN A 58 10.18 16.32 -8.51
C ASN A 58 10.76 14.90 -8.46
N CYS A 59 11.43 14.54 -7.35
CA CYS A 59 12.04 13.22 -7.22
C CYS A 59 11.00 12.09 -7.25
N ARG A 60 9.87 12.26 -6.54
CA ARG A 60 8.81 11.27 -6.51
C ARG A 60 8.23 11.00 -7.90
N HIS A 61 8.13 12.03 -8.74
CA HIS A 61 7.67 11.87 -10.12
C HIS A 61 8.67 11.08 -10.97
N ASP A 62 9.97 11.37 -10.83
CA ASP A 62 11.03 10.69 -11.60
C ASP A 62 11.19 9.23 -11.18
N MET A 63 11.18 8.97 -9.87
CA MET A 63 11.19 7.61 -9.32
C MET A 63 10.01 6.79 -9.83
N ARG A 64 8.80 7.35 -9.83
CA ARG A 64 7.61 6.68 -10.36
C ARG A 64 7.78 6.27 -11.82
N LYS A 65 8.43 7.10 -12.65
CA LYS A 65 8.70 6.79 -14.05
C LYS A 65 9.68 5.61 -14.19
N SER A 66 10.74 5.58 -13.38
CA SER A 66 11.72 4.49 -13.38
C SER A 66 11.13 3.17 -12.88
N PHE A 67 10.30 3.19 -11.83
CA PHE A 67 9.60 1.99 -11.34
C PHE A 67 8.72 1.33 -12.42
N ILE A 68 8.02 2.12 -13.24
CA ILE A 68 7.16 1.60 -14.32
C ILE A 68 7.99 0.97 -15.44
N HIS A 69 9.16 1.51 -15.76
CA HIS A 69 10.09 0.90 -16.74
C HIS A 69 10.70 -0.40 -16.23
N SER A 70 11.06 -0.49 -14.95
CA SER A 70 11.57 -1.74 -14.35
C SER A 70 10.54 -2.88 -14.39
N GLU A 71 9.24 -2.56 -14.31
CA GLU A 71 8.15 -3.52 -14.44
C GLU A 71 8.02 -4.06 -15.88
N GLN A 72 8.34 -3.25 -16.90
CA GLN A 72 8.34 -3.67 -18.31
C GLN A 72 9.57 -4.51 -18.69
N ASP A 73 10.76 -4.18 -18.19
CA ASP A 73 11.97 -4.95 -18.48
C ASP A 73 11.95 -6.35 -17.85
N SER A 74 11.28 -6.51 -16.71
CA SER A 74 11.05 -7.83 -16.09
C SER A 74 9.99 -8.65 -16.86
N ALA A 75 8.97 -8.01 -17.44
CA ALA A 75 8.01 -8.65 -18.34
C ALA A 75 8.61 -9.03 -19.72
N GLN A 76 9.55 -8.24 -20.24
CA GLN A 76 10.18 -8.51 -21.55
C GLN A 76 11.32 -9.53 -21.44
N LYS A 77 12.09 -9.53 -20.33
CA LYS A 77 13.13 -10.53 -20.05
C LYS A 77 12.57 -11.91 -19.70
N SER A 78 11.37 -11.97 -19.11
CA SER A 78 10.62 -13.23 -18.97
C SER A 78 10.11 -13.72 -20.33
N SER A 79 9.67 -12.82 -21.21
CA SER A 79 9.24 -13.17 -22.57
C SER A 79 10.40 -13.64 -23.48
N LEU A 80 11.62 -13.11 -23.32
CA LEU A 80 12.78 -13.53 -24.13
C LEU A 80 13.35 -14.90 -23.72
N LYS A 81 13.25 -15.26 -22.44
CA LYS A 81 13.63 -16.61 -21.95
C LYS A 81 12.67 -17.71 -22.44
N MET A 82 11.45 -17.35 -22.84
CA MET A 82 10.44 -18.31 -23.31
C MET A 82 10.63 -18.76 -24.76
N ILE A 83 11.57 -18.17 -25.51
CA ILE A 83 11.80 -18.54 -26.92
C ILE A 83 12.89 -19.61 -27.07
N GLU A 84 13.79 -19.79 -26.08
CA GLU A 84 14.94 -20.69 -26.21
C GLU A 84 14.77 -22.05 -25.51
N GLU A 85 13.68 -22.27 -24.76
CA GLU A 85 13.53 -23.49 -23.94
C GLU A 85 12.15 -24.18 -24.06
N SER A 86 11.40 -23.96 -25.14
CA SER A 86 10.14 -24.69 -25.38
C SER A 86 10.37 -26.02 -26.10
N GLY A 87 11.26 -26.82 -25.53
CA GLY A 87 11.24 -28.27 -25.63
C GLY A 87 10.66 -28.80 -24.33
N ASN A 88 9.34 -28.97 -24.28
CA ASN A 88 8.62 -29.75 -23.27
C ASN A 88 8.47 -29.12 -21.87
N ALA A 89 7.41 -28.33 -21.65
CA ALA A 89 6.56 -28.40 -20.47
C ALA A 89 5.43 -27.37 -20.52
N GLU A 90 4.21 -27.86 -20.34
CA GLU A 90 2.97 -27.11 -20.12
C GLU A 90 2.98 -26.42 -18.74
N VAL A 91 2.91 -25.08 -18.67
CA VAL A 91 2.40 -24.37 -17.47
C VAL A 91 1.68 -23.06 -17.84
N GLN A 92 0.40 -23.05 -17.53
CA GLN A 92 -0.60 -21.98 -17.56
C GLN A 92 -0.36 -20.93 -16.45
N PRO A 93 -0.51 -19.60 -16.65
CA PRO A 93 -0.53 -18.67 -15.54
C PRO A 93 -1.98 -18.47 -15.07
N GLN A 94 -2.53 -19.48 -14.39
CA GLN A 94 -3.73 -19.29 -13.57
C GLN A 94 -3.28 -18.86 -12.18
N PHE A 95 -3.27 -17.54 -11.94
CA PHE A 95 -2.91 -16.94 -10.66
C PHE A 95 -3.80 -17.52 -9.54
N ASP A 96 -3.20 -18.27 -8.61
CA ASP A 96 -3.91 -19.10 -7.64
C ASP A 96 -4.46 -18.28 -6.46
N PHE A 97 -5.50 -17.49 -6.75
CA PHE A 97 -6.23 -16.68 -5.78
C PHE A 97 -6.77 -17.52 -4.61
N ARG A 98 -7.04 -18.82 -4.86
CA ARG A 98 -7.49 -19.78 -3.84
C ARG A 98 -6.38 -20.09 -2.84
N ASN A 99 -5.14 -20.28 -3.27
CA ASN A 99 -4.01 -20.45 -2.35
C ASN A 99 -3.71 -19.17 -1.56
N LEU A 100 -3.86 -17.99 -2.18
CA LEU A 100 -3.68 -16.71 -1.51
C LEU A 100 -4.75 -16.47 -0.43
N LEU A 101 -6.02 -16.76 -0.74
CA LEU A 101 -7.11 -16.73 0.23
C LEU A 101 -6.90 -17.71 1.38
N THR A 102 -6.40 -18.91 1.09
CA THR A 102 -6.14 -19.96 2.09
C THR A 102 -4.99 -19.56 3.02
N ARG A 103 -3.91 -18.99 2.47
CA ARG A 103 -2.79 -18.46 3.25
C ARG A 103 -3.21 -17.28 4.12
N ALA A 104 -3.98 -16.34 3.56
CA ALA A 104 -4.53 -15.21 4.30
C ALA A 104 -5.50 -15.65 5.41
N PHE A 105 -6.28 -16.72 5.20
CA PHE A 105 -7.13 -17.32 6.24
C PHE A 105 -6.32 -17.87 7.43
N MET A 106 -5.11 -18.38 7.17
CA MET A 106 -4.24 -18.92 8.22
C MET A 106 -3.45 -17.85 8.96
N ASP A 107 -3.12 -16.72 8.31
CA ASP A 107 -2.39 -15.61 8.95
C ASP A 107 -3.27 -14.71 9.83
N GLU A 108 -4.58 -14.59 9.58
CA GLU A 108 -5.49 -13.77 10.40
C GLU A 108 -5.47 -14.15 11.89
N LYS A 109 -5.31 -15.45 12.20
CA LYS A 109 -5.28 -15.96 13.58
C LYS A 109 -3.91 -15.92 14.25
N ARG A 110 -2.86 -15.47 13.56
CA ARG A 110 -1.47 -15.47 14.07
C ARG A 110 -0.83 -14.08 14.14
N VAL A 111 -1.64 -13.02 14.06
CA VAL A 111 -1.14 -11.66 14.18
C VAL A 111 -0.90 -11.34 15.64
N ASP A 112 0.30 -10.86 15.97
CA ASP A 112 0.55 -10.21 17.26
C ASP A 112 -0.05 -8.81 17.22
N CYS A 113 -1.21 -8.63 17.87
CA CYS A 113 -1.90 -7.36 17.90
C CYS A 113 -1.22 -6.32 18.80
N LEU A 114 -0.26 -6.72 19.64
CA LEU A 114 0.49 -5.79 20.50
C LEU A 114 1.63 -5.11 19.72
N ASP A 115 2.11 -5.74 18.65
CA ASP A 115 3.02 -5.14 17.67
C ASP A 115 2.23 -4.43 16.56
N LEU A 116 2.29 -3.08 16.58
CA LEU A 116 1.62 -2.26 15.58
C LEU A 116 2.11 -2.57 14.15
N LEU A 117 3.40 -2.89 13.97
CA LEU A 117 3.96 -3.17 12.65
C LEU A 117 3.44 -4.50 12.11
N ALA A 118 3.37 -5.54 12.95
CA ALA A 118 2.81 -6.83 12.57
C ALA A 118 1.34 -6.72 12.14
N PHE A 119 0.53 -5.96 12.90
CA PHE A 119 -0.85 -5.66 12.53
C PHE A 119 -0.95 -4.89 11.20
N GLN A 120 -0.16 -3.81 11.03
CA GLN A 120 -0.19 -3.00 9.81
C GLN A 120 0.26 -3.78 8.57
N ASP A 121 1.30 -4.60 8.68
CA ASP A 121 1.79 -5.46 7.61
C ASP A 121 0.71 -6.47 7.17
N MET A 122 0.07 -7.13 8.14
CA MET A 122 -1.00 -8.06 7.82
C MET A 122 -2.21 -7.37 7.17
N LEU A 123 -2.65 -6.23 7.71
CA LEU A 123 -3.76 -5.46 7.14
C LEU A 123 -3.43 -4.97 5.72
N SER A 124 -2.19 -4.55 5.48
CA SER A 124 -1.69 -4.19 4.14
C SER A 124 -1.76 -5.36 3.16
N LYS A 125 -1.31 -6.55 3.57
CA LYS A 125 -1.41 -7.78 2.76
C LYS A 125 -2.87 -8.12 2.42
N LEU A 126 -3.79 -7.97 3.37
CA LEU A 126 -5.22 -8.16 3.11
C LEU A 126 -5.79 -7.13 2.10
N ARG A 127 -5.30 -5.89 2.12
CA ARG A 127 -5.69 -4.84 1.15
C ARG A 127 -5.12 -5.10 -0.26
N GLN A 128 -3.90 -5.61 -0.36
CA GLN A 128 -3.33 -6.01 -1.67
C GLN A 128 -4.14 -7.12 -2.35
N ILE A 129 -4.78 -8.00 -1.58
CA ILE A 129 -5.68 -9.02 -2.12
C ILE A 129 -6.91 -8.34 -2.74
N ASP A 130 -7.47 -7.32 -2.08
CA ASP A 130 -8.60 -6.55 -2.61
C ASP A 130 -8.24 -5.77 -3.87
N ASP A 131 -7.05 -5.14 -3.93
CA ASP A 131 -6.59 -4.45 -5.12
C ASP A 131 -6.54 -5.40 -6.32
N LYS A 132 -6.10 -6.65 -6.10
CA LYS A 132 -6.13 -7.70 -7.12
C LYS A 132 -7.54 -8.11 -7.51
N ILE A 133 -8.48 -8.21 -6.55
CA ILE A 133 -9.88 -8.51 -6.87
C ILE A 133 -10.51 -7.36 -7.69
N LEU A 134 -10.24 -6.11 -7.31
CA LEU A 134 -10.76 -4.93 -8.01
C LEU A 134 -10.14 -4.79 -9.40
N PHE A 135 -8.86 -5.13 -9.55
CA PHE A 135 -8.22 -5.26 -10.86
C PHE A 135 -8.88 -6.36 -11.70
N GLU A 136 -9.15 -7.53 -11.11
CA GLU A 136 -9.90 -8.62 -11.76
C GLU A 136 -11.29 -8.12 -12.21
N LEU A 137 -11.99 -7.31 -11.41
CA LEU A 137 -13.26 -6.69 -11.79
C LEU A 137 -13.14 -5.78 -13.01
N ASN A 138 -12.14 -4.91 -13.02
CA ASN A 138 -11.94 -3.94 -14.10
C ASN A 138 -11.48 -4.60 -15.41
N THR A 139 -10.83 -5.76 -15.34
CA THR A 139 -10.28 -6.49 -16.50
C THR A 139 -11.21 -7.59 -17.01
N ALA A 140 -11.97 -8.25 -16.14
CA ALA A 140 -12.86 -9.35 -16.51
C ALA A 140 -14.18 -8.90 -17.15
N LEU A 141 -14.50 -7.60 -17.06
CA LEU A 141 -15.66 -6.98 -17.71
C LEU A 141 -15.19 -5.98 -18.77
N PRO A 142 -14.57 -6.45 -19.87
CA PRO A 142 -14.16 -5.56 -20.95
C PRO A 142 -15.38 -4.97 -21.66
N SER A 143 -15.15 -3.89 -22.43
CA SER A 143 -16.18 -3.28 -23.28
C SER A 143 -16.82 -4.32 -24.20
N GLU A 144 -18.09 -4.09 -24.56
CA GLU A 144 -19.00 -4.98 -25.32
C GLU A 144 -18.29 -5.78 -26.44
N SER A 145 -17.35 -5.16 -27.15
CA SER A 145 -16.58 -5.71 -28.27
C SER A 145 -15.69 -6.92 -27.96
N PHE A 146 -15.37 -7.21 -26.68
CA PHE A 146 -14.45 -8.29 -26.29
C PHE A 146 -15.10 -9.36 -25.39
N SER A 147 -16.44 -9.37 -25.27
CA SER A 147 -17.15 -10.16 -24.25
C SER A 147 -17.79 -11.47 -24.73
N VAL A 148 -17.41 -11.94 -25.92
CA VAL A 148 -18.13 -13.02 -26.65
C VAL A 148 -18.23 -14.35 -25.88
N ASN A 149 -17.39 -14.62 -24.88
CA ASN A 149 -17.32 -15.92 -24.20
C ASN A 149 -17.30 -15.84 -22.65
N VAL A 150 -17.79 -14.75 -22.03
CA VAL A 150 -17.79 -14.62 -20.55
C VAL A 150 -19.19 -14.29 -20.04
N ASP A 151 -19.74 -15.14 -19.15
CA ASP A 151 -20.93 -14.80 -18.38
C ASP A 151 -20.58 -13.69 -17.37
N LYS A 152 -20.86 -12.45 -17.78
CA LYS A 152 -20.65 -11.24 -16.99
C LYS A 152 -21.31 -11.33 -15.61
N GLY A 153 -22.48 -11.98 -15.51
CA GLY A 153 -23.23 -12.06 -14.27
C GLY A 153 -22.70 -13.09 -13.29
N GLU A 154 -22.31 -14.27 -13.76
CA GLU A 154 -21.60 -15.24 -12.92
C GLU A 154 -20.27 -14.68 -12.42
N LYS A 155 -19.52 -13.99 -13.30
CA LYS A 155 -18.25 -13.36 -12.92
C LYS A 155 -18.44 -12.26 -11.88
N CYS A 156 -19.43 -11.38 -12.05
CA CYS A 156 -19.80 -10.36 -11.08
C CYS A 156 -20.14 -10.96 -9.70
N ARG A 157 -20.98 -12.00 -9.65
CA ARG A 157 -21.33 -12.69 -8.40
C ARG A 157 -20.11 -13.30 -7.72
N SER A 158 -19.22 -13.94 -8.50
CA SER A 158 -17.99 -14.54 -7.99
C SER A 158 -17.05 -13.49 -7.39
N ILE A 159 -16.81 -12.38 -8.09
CA ILE A 159 -15.96 -11.28 -7.63
C ILE A 159 -16.54 -10.61 -6.40
N TYR A 160 -17.86 -10.33 -6.39
CA TYR A 160 -18.54 -9.74 -5.25
C TYR A 160 -18.41 -10.62 -3.99
N LYS A 161 -18.59 -11.94 -4.14
CA LYS A 161 -18.39 -12.89 -3.04
C LYS A 161 -16.96 -12.88 -2.50
N LYS A 162 -15.94 -12.76 -3.37
CA LYS A 162 -14.53 -12.62 -2.94
C LYS A 162 -14.32 -11.33 -2.14
N LEU A 163 -14.84 -10.19 -2.63
CA LEU A 163 -14.74 -8.89 -1.93
C LEU A 163 -15.42 -8.91 -0.56
N LEU A 164 -16.64 -9.45 -0.47
CA LEU A 164 -17.34 -9.60 0.81
C LEU A 164 -16.57 -10.47 1.80
N THR A 165 -15.99 -11.57 1.32
CA THR A 165 -15.16 -12.45 2.15
C THR A 165 -13.98 -11.69 2.75
N MET A 166 -13.30 -10.89 1.93
CA MET A 166 -12.14 -10.11 2.38
C MET A 166 -12.51 -8.97 3.32
N LYS A 167 -13.65 -8.29 3.08
CA LYS A 167 -14.20 -7.27 3.98
C LYS A 167 -14.41 -7.83 5.39
N VAL A 168 -15.07 -8.99 5.50
CA VAL A 168 -15.31 -9.65 6.79
C VAL A 168 -14.00 -9.97 7.50
N LYS A 169 -13.00 -10.50 6.78
CA LYS A 169 -11.69 -10.80 7.36
C LYS A 169 -10.97 -9.57 7.91
N ARG A 170 -10.92 -8.48 7.15
CA ARG A 170 -10.28 -7.23 7.62
C ARG A 170 -10.97 -6.69 8.85
N MET A 171 -12.31 -6.66 8.84
CA MET A 171 -13.08 -6.21 10.00
C MET A 171 -12.85 -7.09 11.23
N ASN A 172 -12.83 -8.42 11.06
CA ASN A 172 -12.55 -9.35 12.16
C ASN A 172 -11.15 -9.16 12.74
N LEU A 173 -10.12 -8.99 11.89
CA LEU A 173 -8.76 -8.72 12.33
C LEU A 173 -8.67 -7.40 13.13
N ILE A 174 -9.24 -6.32 12.59
CA ILE A 174 -9.24 -5.01 13.25
C ILE A 174 -9.95 -5.11 14.61
N GLN A 175 -11.13 -5.74 14.65
CA GLN A 175 -11.90 -5.89 15.88
C GLN A 175 -11.16 -6.74 16.91
N HIS A 176 -10.59 -7.87 16.49
CA HIS A 176 -9.79 -8.74 17.35
C HIS A 176 -8.62 -7.98 17.99
N CYS A 177 -7.84 -7.23 17.20
CA CYS A 177 -6.73 -6.46 17.72
C CYS A 177 -7.14 -5.28 18.60
N ILE A 178 -8.32 -4.68 18.36
CA ILE A 178 -8.89 -3.67 19.25
C ILE A 178 -9.20 -4.29 20.62
N ASP A 179 -9.87 -5.43 20.65
CA ASP A 179 -10.29 -6.10 21.89
C ASP A 179 -9.07 -6.56 22.69
N GLU A 180 -8.06 -7.11 22.03
CA GLU A 180 -6.82 -7.53 22.66
C GLU A 180 -6.04 -6.35 23.26
N ASN A 181 -5.91 -5.24 22.52
CA ASN A 181 -5.24 -4.04 23.05
C ASN A 181 -6.03 -3.41 24.20
N GLN A 182 -7.36 -3.43 24.15
CA GLN A 182 -8.19 -2.97 25.27
C GLN A 182 -7.97 -3.82 26.52
N ALA A 183 -7.93 -5.14 26.37
CA ALA A 183 -7.62 -6.07 27.46
C ALA A 183 -6.21 -5.84 28.01
N ASN A 184 -5.21 -5.61 27.15
CA ASN A 184 -3.85 -5.31 27.57
C ASN A 184 -3.76 -4.02 28.39
N ILE A 185 -4.41 -2.94 27.94
CA ILE A 185 -4.46 -1.67 28.70
C ILE A 185 -5.17 -1.86 30.05
N ALA A 186 -6.25 -2.64 30.08
CA ALA A 186 -6.97 -2.94 31.32
C ALA A 186 -6.09 -3.75 32.31
N ARG A 187 -5.24 -4.66 31.81
CA ARG A 187 -4.25 -5.41 32.60
C ARG A 187 -3.16 -4.50 33.14
N LEU A 188 -2.53 -3.68 32.29
CA LEU A 188 -1.45 -2.76 32.68
C LEU A 188 -1.91 -1.74 33.73
N ARG A 189 -3.17 -1.29 33.67
CA ARG A 189 -3.75 -0.39 34.69
C ARG A 189 -3.96 -1.05 36.06
N LYS A 190 -4.11 -2.38 36.10
CA LYS A 190 -4.26 -3.13 37.36
C LYS A 190 -2.92 -3.44 38.02
N GLU A 191 -1.85 -3.50 37.24
CA GLU A 191 -0.49 -3.66 37.75
C GLU A 191 0.00 -2.34 38.40
N LYS A 192 0.18 -2.37 39.73
CA LYS A 192 0.63 -1.20 40.52
C LYS A 192 2.04 -0.69 40.16
N LEU A 193 2.85 -1.50 39.47
CA LEU A 193 4.24 -1.23 39.11
C LEU A 193 4.45 -1.05 37.59
N ALA A 194 3.38 -1.04 36.79
CA ALA A 194 3.51 -0.86 35.35
C ALA A 194 4.11 0.53 35.04
N PRO A 195 5.19 0.62 34.25
CA PRO A 195 5.73 1.89 33.79
C PRO A 195 4.67 2.72 33.06
N LEU A 196 4.56 4.01 33.41
CA LEU A 196 3.60 4.92 32.78
C LEU A 196 3.77 5.00 31.24
N GLY A 197 4.99 4.72 30.76
CA GLY A 197 5.33 4.62 29.34
C GLY A 197 4.60 3.49 28.62
N ASP A 198 4.46 2.32 29.25
CA ASP A 198 3.87 1.13 28.61
C ASP A 198 2.36 1.32 28.39
N ILE A 199 1.67 1.93 29.36
CA ILE A 199 0.26 2.30 29.23
C ILE A 199 0.08 3.30 28.08
N ARG A 200 0.95 4.32 27.99
CA ARG A 200 0.88 5.35 26.95
C ARG A 200 1.17 4.78 25.57
N ASN A 201 2.14 3.86 25.46
CA ASN A 201 2.46 3.16 24.23
C ASN A 201 1.29 2.29 23.78
N ALA A 202 0.74 1.45 24.66
CA ALA A 202 -0.44 0.64 24.36
C ALA A 202 -1.66 1.49 23.96
N GLN A 203 -1.88 2.64 24.60
CA GLN A 203 -2.92 3.58 24.21
C GLN A 203 -2.71 4.19 22.82
N ASN A 204 -1.46 4.51 22.45
CA ASN A 204 -1.14 5.02 21.11
C ASN A 204 -1.34 3.95 20.05
N THR A 205 -0.92 2.70 20.31
CA THR A 205 -1.18 1.55 19.42
C THR A 205 -2.68 1.36 19.21
N LEU A 206 -3.47 1.34 20.28
CA LEU A 206 -4.93 1.23 20.19
C LEU A 206 -5.56 2.39 19.38
N ARG A 207 -5.04 3.62 19.52
CA ARG A 207 -5.51 4.76 18.72
C ARG A 207 -5.23 4.54 17.23
N ALA A 208 -4.03 4.07 16.88
CA ALA A 208 -3.67 3.78 15.50
C ALA A 208 -4.56 2.67 14.91
N ILE A 209 -4.77 1.58 15.64
CA ILE A 209 -5.65 0.48 15.20
C ILE A 209 -7.10 0.97 15.02
N ARG A 210 -7.61 1.83 15.91
CA ARG A 210 -8.96 2.41 15.75
C ARG A 210 -9.07 3.30 14.52
N SER A 211 -8.05 4.10 14.19
CA SER A 211 -8.08 4.88 12.95
C SER A 211 -8.11 4.02 11.69
N GLU A 212 -7.60 2.79 11.74
CA GLU A 212 -7.73 1.86 10.61
C GLU A 212 -9.17 1.40 10.39
N MET A 213 -10.03 1.41 11.41
CA MET A 213 -11.47 1.14 11.26
C MET A 213 -12.15 2.23 10.42
N ASP A 214 -11.81 3.49 10.67
CA ASP A 214 -12.33 4.63 9.90
C ASP A 214 -11.87 4.53 8.44
N VAL A 215 -10.58 4.22 8.21
CA VAL A 215 -10.04 3.98 6.85
C VAL A 215 -10.77 2.83 6.17
N GLU A 216 -11.02 1.72 6.89
CA GLU A 216 -11.69 0.56 6.34
C GLU A 216 -13.14 0.84 5.92
N SER A 217 -13.85 1.73 6.63
CA SER A 217 -15.19 2.17 6.23
C SER A 217 -15.18 2.86 4.85
N ILE A 218 -14.19 3.73 4.62
CA ILE A 218 -14.02 4.46 3.35
C ILE A 218 -13.61 3.51 2.22
N VAL A 219 -12.70 2.57 2.50
CA VAL A 219 -12.28 1.55 1.52
C VAL A 219 -13.47 0.69 1.08
N ASN A 220 -14.32 0.29 2.03
CA ASN A 220 -15.51 -0.50 1.76
C ASN A 220 -16.53 0.25 0.90
N GLU A 221 -16.77 1.53 1.18
CA GLU A 221 -17.68 2.35 0.36
C GLU A 221 -17.19 2.43 -1.10
N ARG A 222 -15.87 2.62 -1.30
CA ARG A 222 -15.27 2.69 -2.64
C ARG A 222 -15.36 1.37 -3.40
N SER A 223 -15.07 0.25 -2.75
CA SER A 223 -15.13 -1.07 -3.39
C SER A 223 -16.57 -1.45 -3.74
N GLU A 224 -17.53 -1.15 -2.87
CA GLU A 224 -18.96 -1.35 -3.12
C GLU A 224 -19.45 -0.51 -4.30
N LYS A 225 -19.05 0.78 -4.36
CA LYS A 225 -19.35 1.64 -5.51
C LYS A 225 -18.78 1.08 -6.81
N ALA A 226 -17.53 0.61 -6.80
CA ALA A 226 -16.90 0.07 -8.00
C ALA A 226 -17.60 -1.20 -8.50
N VAL A 227 -18.03 -2.08 -7.59
CA VAL A 227 -18.84 -3.26 -7.94
C VAL A 227 -20.19 -2.81 -8.46
N HIS A 228 -20.89 -1.92 -7.76
CA HIS A 228 -22.20 -1.43 -8.19
C HIS A 228 -22.13 -0.82 -9.60
N ASP A 229 -21.18 0.06 -9.87
CA ASP A 229 -21.04 0.74 -11.17
C ASP A 229 -20.76 -0.23 -12.33
N ARG A 230 -20.11 -1.37 -12.07
CA ARG A 230 -19.72 -2.37 -13.09
C ARG A 230 -20.68 -3.55 -13.20
N CYS A 231 -21.32 -3.92 -12.11
CA CYS A 231 -22.14 -5.13 -11.99
C CYS A 231 -23.63 -4.84 -11.76
N ARG A 232 -24.08 -3.57 -11.81
CA ARG A 232 -25.46 -3.14 -11.55
C ARG A 232 -26.55 -3.97 -12.24
N THR A 233 -26.28 -4.45 -13.45
CA THR A 233 -27.26 -5.20 -14.26
C THR A 233 -27.29 -6.69 -13.96
N PHE A 234 -26.40 -7.18 -13.08
CA PHE A 234 -26.18 -8.61 -12.84
C PHE A 234 -26.25 -9.03 -11.36
N LEU A 235 -26.23 -8.05 -10.45
CA LEU A 235 -26.39 -8.17 -9.00
C LEU A 235 -27.74 -7.56 -8.60
#